data_AF-A0A1N6L715-F1
#
_entry.id   AF-A0A1N6L715-F1
#
_cell.length_a   1.000
_cell.length_b   1.000
_cell.length_c   1.000
_cell.angle_alpha   90.00
_cell.angle_beta   90.00
_cell.angle_gamma   90.00
#
_symmetry.space_group_name_H-M   'P 1'
#
loop_
_entity.id
_entity.type
_entity.pdbx_description
1 polymer ?
#
loop_
_entity_poly.entity_id
_entity_poly.type
_entity_poly.pdbx_seq_one_letter_code
_entity_poly.pdbx_strand_id
1 'polypeptide(L)'
;MYKQHGKRQRAADDSFSVRSAGAGPWIGMALKSTIYKAELQIADMDRHYYADHALTIARHPSETDERMMVRVAAFALFAQERLEFCKGLSDADEPDLWQKDLTGAIETWIEVGQPDERRIAKASGRSNEVVVIAYGGRTSEIWWQGIRNKVDRLRNVTVWTLGEDVGAALGKLAERTMRLQCTVQDGAAWLGSADADPVPIEWTVLKAPANA
;
A
#
# COMPACT_ATOMS: atom_id res chain seq x y z
N MET A 1 -85.52 -3.87 -24.81
CA MET A 1 -85.28 -5.32 -24.99
C MET A 1 -83.78 -5.57 -24.95
N TYR A 2 -83.33 -6.40 -24.00
CA TYR A 2 -82.07 -7.18 -23.96
C TYR A 2 -80.72 -6.46 -24.16
N LYS A 3 -79.97 -6.26 -23.05
CA LYS A 3 -78.81 -7.07 -22.57
C LYS A 3 -77.47 -6.59 -23.16
N GLN A 4 -76.55 -6.12 -22.33
CA GLN A 4 -75.48 -6.95 -21.73
C GLN A 4 -74.54 -6.07 -20.87
N HIS A 5 -74.27 -6.56 -19.66
CA HIS A 5 -73.32 -6.02 -18.70
C HIS A 5 -71.87 -6.36 -19.08
N GLY A 6 -71.00 -5.35 -19.09
CA GLY A 6 -69.55 -5.49 -19.20
C GLY A 6 -68.86 -5.20 -17.86
N LYS A 7 -68.37 -6.28 -17.25
CA LYS A 7 -67.27 -6.44 -16.27
C LYS A 7 -66.63 -5.17 -15.68
N ARG A 8 -66.54 -5.11 -14.34
CA ARG A 8 -65.27 -5.19 -13.60
C ARG A 8 -65.46 -5.19 -12.07
N GLN A 9 -64.59 -5.99 -11.44
CA GLN A 9 -63.84 -5.74 -10.19
C GLN A 9 -64.19 -6.50 -8.90
N ARG A 10 -63.08 -7.03 -8.32
CA ARG A 10 -62.83 -7.50 -6.93
C ARG A 10 -63.36 -8.91 -6.60
N ALA A 11 -62.70 -9.75 -5.82
CA ALA A 11 -61.39 -9.79 -5.13
C ALA A 11 -61.20 -11.24 -4.60
N ALA A 12 -60.11 -11.48 -3.84
CA ALA A 12 -59.77 -12.67 -3.04
C ALA A 12 -59.21 -13.85 -3.85
N ASP A 13 -58.29 -14.68 -3.37
CA ASP A 13 -57.33 -14.66 -2.26
C ASP A 13 -56.47 -15.91 -2.55
N ASP A 14 -55.21 -15.75 -2.96
CA ASP A 14 -54.30 -16.89 -3.14
C ASP A 14 -53.24 -16.89 -2.03
N SER A 15 -53.52 -17.70 -1.01
CA SER A 15 -52.60 -18.06 0.06
C SER A 15 -51.57 -19.09 -0.46
N PHE A 16 -50.50 -18.60 -1.08
CA PHE A 16 -49.32 -19.42 -1.35
C PHE A 16 -48.25 -19.19 -0.26
N SER A 17 -48.18 -20.14 0.66
CA SER A 17 -47.10 -20.30 1.62
C SER A 17 -45.81 -20.67 0.90
N VAL A 18 -44.89 -19.72 0.74
CA VAL A 18 -43.50 -20.01 0.35
C VAL A 18 -42.70 -20.27 1.62
N ARG A 19 -42.30 -21.53 1.80
CA ARG A 19 -41.33 -21.93 2.83
C ARG A 19 -39.99 -21.29 2.52
N SER A 20 -39.53 -20.40 3.40
CA SER A 20 -38.18 -19.85 3.44
C SER A 20 -37.16 -20.99 3.58
N ALA A 21 -36.40 -21.28 2.53
CA ALA A 21 -35.19 -22.10 2.60
C ALA A 21 -34.09 -21.31 3.32
N GLY A 22 -33.50 -21.91 4.34
CA GLY A 22 -32.51 -21.27 5.21
C GLY A 22 -31.28 -20.79 4.45
N ALA A 23 -30.97 -19.50 4.59
CA ALA A 23 -29.64 -18.98 4.36
C ALA A 23 -28.72 -19.55 5.44
N GLY A 24 -27.95 -20.59 5.10
CA GLY A 24 -26.79 -20.96 5.90
C GLY A 24 -25.80 -19.79 5.92
N PRO A 25 -25.11 -19.54 7.04
CA PRO A 25 -24.15 -18.45 7.11
C PRO A 25 -22.97 -18.80 6.20
N TRP A 26 -22.92 -18.16 5.04
CA TRP A 26 -21.70 -18.04 4.27
C TRP A 26 -20.74 -17.19 5.12
N ILE A 27 -19.93 -17.85 5.94
CA ILE A 27 -18.74 -17.25 6.49
C ILE A 27 -17.84 -16.99 5.28
N GLY A 28 -17.93 -15.79 4.71
CA GLY A 28 -16.93 -15.32 3.78
C GLY A 28 -15.58 -15.45 4.47
N MET A 29 -14.76 -16.40 4.04
CA MET A 29 -13.42 -16.53 4.57
C MET A 29 -12.64 -15.28 4.14
N ALA A 30 -12.48 -14.34 5.07
CA ALA A 30 -11.40 -13.38 4.99
C ALA A 30 -10.10 -14.20 5.02
N LEU A 31 -9.46 -14.34 3.86
CA LEU A 31 -8.16 -14.99 3.75
C LEU A 31 -7.20 -14.30 4.73
N LYS A 32 -6.58 -15.09 5.61
CA LYS A 32 -5.66 -14.55 6.63
C LYS A 32 -4.40 -14.06 5.94
N SER A 33 -3.84 -12.94 6.43
CA SER A 33 -2.54 -12.46 5.98
C SER A 33 -1.45 -13.51 6.21
N THR A 34 -0.50 -13.57 5.29
CA THR A 34 0.66 -14.46 5.36
C THR A 34 1.82 -13.72 6.03
N ILE A 35 2.41 -14.28 7.08
CA ILE A 35 3.45 -13.59 7.89
C ILE A 35 4.85 -13.86 7.35
N TYR A 36 5.53 -12.86 6.80
CA TYR A 36 6.93 -12.91 6.38
C TYR A 36 7.82 -12.38 7.51
N LYS A 37 9.07 -12.88 7.57
CA LYS A 37 10.09 -12.37 8.48
C LYS A 37 11.30 -11.91 7.69
N ALA A 38 11.88 -10.78 8.05
CA ALA A 38 13.14 -10.31 7.47
C ALA A 38 14.10 -9.86 8.57
N GLU A 39 15.32 -10.39 8.54
CA GLU A 39 16.48 -9.78 9.21
C GLU A 39 17.08 -8.79 8.21
N LEU A 40 16.84 -7.50 8.40
CA LEU A 40 17.30 -6.43 7.49
C LEU A 40 18.46 -5.67 8.13
N GLN A 41 19.62 -5.73 7.48
CA GLN A 41 20.79 -4.93 7.85
C GLN A 41 20.86 -3.70 6.95
N ILE A 42 20.97 -2.52 7.53
CA ILE A 42 21.04 -1.25 6.80
C ILE A 42 22.41 -0.63 7.03
N ALA A 43 23.11 -0.32 5.94
CA ALA A 43 24.33 0.45 5.90
C ALA A 43 24.11 1.67 5.01
N ASP A 44 23.60 2.74 5.61
CA ASP A 44 23.31 4.00 4.92
C ASP A 44 24.42 5.01 5.23
N MET A 45 25.31 5.18 4.26
CA MET A 45 26.49 6.03 4.37
C MET A 45 26.12 7.50 4.23
N ASP A 46 25.03 7.82 3.52
CA ASP A 46 24.59 9.18 3.24
C ASP A 46 23.97 9.81 4.49
N ARG A 47 23.19 9.03 5.26
CA ARG A 47 22.57 9.48 6.52
C ARG A 47 23.36 9.04 7.77
N HIS A 48 24.48 8.33 7.59
CA HIS A 48 25.23 7.67 8.66
C HIS A 48 24.34 6.77 9.56
N TYR A 49 23.40 6.06 8.94
CA TYR A 49 22.46 5.18 9.62
C TYR A 49 22.88 3.71 9.46
N TYR A 50 23.27 3.08 10.56
CA TYR A 50 23.70 1.68 10.60
C TYR A 50 22.87 0.93 11.64
N ALA A 51 22.03 0.01 11.19
CA ALA A 51 21.12 -0.71 12.09
C ALA A 51 20.71 -2.08 11.55
N ASP A 52 20.44 -2.99 12.48
CA ASP A 52 19.81 -4.27 12.22
C ASP A 52 18.34 -4.22 12.65
N HIS A 53 17.43 -4.65 11.78
CA HIS A 53 15.99 -4.69 12.03
C HIS A 53 15.44 -6.10 11.87
N ALA A 54 14.78 -6.60 12.91
CA ALA A 54 13.99 -7.82 12.85
C ALA A 54 12.53 -7.49 12.50
N LEU A 55 12.19 -7.59 11.22
CA LEU A 55 10.89 -7.22 10.68
C LEU A 55 9.92 -8.41 10.68
N THR A 56 8.68 -8.17 11.10
CA THR A 56 7.55 -9.08 10.93
C THR A 56 6.51 -8.43 10.03
N ILE A 57 6.30 -8.98 8.85
CA ILE A 57 5.52 -8.35 7.78
C ILE A 57 4.27 -9.20 7.54
N ALA A 58 3.10 -8.62 7.78
CA ALA A 58 1.83 -9.21 7.37
C ALA A 58 1.58 -8.87 5.89
N ARG A 59 1.58 -9.89 5.03
CA ARG A 59 1.24 -9.77 3.61
C ARG A 59 -0.24 -10.08 3.39
N HIS A 60 -1.01 -9.10 2.92
CA HIS A 60 -2.43 -9.29 2.61
C HIS A 60 -2.58 -10.28 1.43
N PRO A 61 -3.66 -11.09 1.35
CA PRO A 61 -3.86 -12.03 0.24
C PRO A 61 -3.87 -11.40 -1.16
N SER A 62 -4.29 -10.13 -1.27
CA SER A 62 -4.23 -9.36 -2.53
C SER A 62 -2.89 -8.64 -2.75
N GLU A 63 -1.98 -8.69 -1.79
CA GLU A 63 -0.65 -8.11 -1.92
C GLU A 63 0.27 -9.07 -2.68
N THR A 64 1.04 -8.54 -3.63
CA THR A 64 2.06 -9.29 -4.36
C THR A 64 3.39 -9.30 -3.62
N ASP A 65 4.27 -10.24 -3.93
CA ASP A 65 5.64 -10.25 -3.38
C ASP A 65 6.42 -9.00 -3.78
N GLU A 66 6.23 -8.54 -5.03
CA GLU A 66 6.74 -7.25 -5.50
C GLU A 66 6.30 -6.10 -4.58
N ARG A 67 5.00 -5.94 -4.31
CA ARG A 67 4.52 -4.84 -3.45
C ARG A 67 5.10 -4.94 -2.04
N MET A 68 5.09 -6.14 -1.47
CA MET A 68 5.65 -6.39 -0.14
C MET A 68 7.12 -5.99 -0.09
N MET A 69 7.92 -6.38 -1.07
CA MET A 69 9.34 -6.06 -1.12
C MET A 69 9.60 -4.58 -1.41
N VAL A 70 8.72 -3.89 -2.14
CA VAL A 70 8.77 -2.42 -2.23
C VAL A 70 8.49 -1.78 -0.86
N ARG A 71 7.60 -2.32 -0.02
CA ARG A 71 7.45 -1.83 1.37
C ARG A 71 8.69 -2.08 2.21
N VAL A 72 9.41 -3.19 2.01
CA VAL A 72 10.70 -3.46 2.69
C VAL A 72 11.77 -2.48 2.23
N ALA A 73 11.88 -2.22 0.93
CA ALA A 73 12.77 -1.20 0.40
C ALA A 73 12.42 0.20 0.94
N ALA A 74 11.13 0.54 1.00
CA ALA A 74 10.66 1.78 1.61
C ALA A 74 11.06 1.87 3.10
N PHE A 75 10.92 0.78 3.85
CA PHE A 75 11.41 0.73 5.24
C PHE A 75 12.90 1.05 5.29
N ALA A 76 13.71 0.44 4.43
CA ALA A 76 15.17 0.62 4.45
C ALA A 76 15.59 2.06 4.12
N LEU A 77 15.00 2.64 3.07
CA LEU A 77 15.32 3.99 2.59
C LEU A 77 14.90 5.09 3.57
N PHE A 78 13.84 4.84 4.36
CA PHE A 78 13.31 5.79 5.33
C PHE A 78 13.57 5.34 6.77
N ALA A 79 14.45 4.36 6.98
CA ALA A 79 14.66 3.77 8.30
C ALA A 79 15.12 4.84 9.29
N GLN A 80 14.40 4.90 10.41
CA GLN A 80 14.68 5.77 11.54
C GLN A 80 13.97 5.23 12.78
N GLU A 81 14.15 5.92 13.91
CA GLU A 81 13.49 5.52 15.16
C GLU A 81 11.96 5.52 15.00
N ARG A 82 11.31 4.45 15.46
CA ARG A 82 9.84 4.26 15.45
C ARG A 82 9.18 4.21 14.06
N LEU A 83 9.91 3.90 12.99
CA LEU A 83 9.28 3.52 11.72
C LEU A 83 8.66 2.11 11.85
N GLU A 84 7.40 1.95 11.47
CA GLU A 84 6.63 0.72 11.64
C GLU A 84 5.85 0.35 10.38
N PHE A 85 5.72 -0.96 10.12
CA PHE A 85 4.76 -1.48 9.15
C PHE A 85 3.34 -1.40 9.69
N CYS A 86 2.43 -1.05 8.79
CA CYS A 86 1.01 -0.89 9.10
C CYS A 86 0.16 -1.90 8.32
N LYS A 87 -1.16 -1.84 8.51
CA LYS A 87 -2.11 -2.73 7.81
C LYS A 87 -2.26 -2.43 6.32
N GLY A 88 -1.87 -1.25 5.84
CA GLY A 88 -1.85 -0.86 4.43
C GLY A 88 -3.14 -1.23 3.69
N LEU A 89 -3.03 -2.11 2.68
CA LEU A 89 -4.17 -2.59 1.89
C LEU A 89 -5.34 -3.17 2.71
N SER A 90 -5.11 -3.57 3.96
CA SER A 90 -6.15 -4.13 4.82
C SER A 90 -6.93 -3.07 5.60
N ASP A 91 -6.48 -1.81 5.61
CA ASP A 91 -7.08 -0.73 6.40
C ASP A 91 -6.90 0.63 5.70
N ALA A 92 -8.02 1.25 5.30
CA ALA A 92 -7.99 2.54 4.60
C ALA A 92 -7.56 3.72 5.50
N ASP A 93 -7.48 3.53 6.82
CA ASP A 93 -7.05 4.52 7.80
C ASP A 93 -5.58 4.43 8.18
N GLU A 94 -4.87 3.41 7.72
CA GLU A 94 -3.44 3.21 7.97
C GLU A 94 -2.62 3.24 6.67
N PRO A 95 -1.37 3.76 6.71
CA PRO A 95 -0.45 3.69 5.59
C PRO A 95 0.10 2.28 5.37
N ASP A 96 1.05 2.15 4.45
CA ASP A 96 1.93 0.97 4.41
C ASP A 96 2.98 1.01 5.52
N LEU A 97 3.55 2.20 5.76
CA LEU A 97 4.44 2.47 6.89
C LEU A 97 4.14 3.85 7.48
N TRP A 98 4.36 3.99 8.78
CA TRP A 98 4.41 5.31 9.39
C TRP A 98 5.54 5.42 10.39
N GLN A 99 5.84 6.66 10.73
CA GLN A 99 6.59 7.00 11.91
C GLN A 99 5.71 7.90 12.78
N LYS A 100 5.70 7.63 14.08
CA LYS A 100 4.99 8.45 15.07
C LYS A 100 5.95 8.97 16.13
N ASP A 101 5.62 10.15 16.63
CA ASP A 101 6.27 10.68 17.82
C ASP A 101 5.76 9.99 19.10
N LEU A 102 6.30 10.39 20.25
CA LEU A 102 5.91 9.86 21.56
C LEU A 102 4.49 10.25 22.00
N THR A 103 3.87 11.21 21.32
CA THR A 103 2.47 11.63 21.56
C THR A 103 1.48 10.84 20.69
N GLY A 104 1.99 10.10 19.70
CA GLY A 104 1.21 9.37 18.70
C GLY A 104 0.85 10.21 17.47
N ALA A 105 1.35 11.45 17.36
CA ALA A 105 1.22 12.24 16.14
C ALA A 105 2.04 11.61 15.02
N ILE A 106 1.50 11.62 13.79
CA ILE A 106 2.16 11.00 12.63
C ILE A 106 3.20 11.98 12.10
N GLU A 107 4.47 11.64 12.23
CA GLU A 107 5.56 12.42 11.66
C GLU A 107 5.63 12.15 10.16
N THR A 108 5.79 10.88 9.78
CA THR A 108 5.90 10.48 8.37
C THR A 108 4.86 9.41 8.03
N TRP A 109 4.19 9.60 6.90
CA TRP A 109 3.22 8.68 6.30
C TRP A 109 3.75 8.17 4.96
N ILE A 110 3.97 6.87 4.81
CA ILE A 110 4.53 6.27 3.59
C ILE A 110 3.51 5.35 2.91
N GLU A 111 3.23 5.62 1.64
CA GLU A 111 2.39 4.81 0.76
C GLU A 111 3.20 4.18 -0.35
N VAL A 112 2.95 2.90 -0.62
CA VAL A 112 3.53 2.16 -1.73
C VAL A 112 2.44 1.82 -2.75
N GLY A 113 2.70 2.20 -4.00
CA GLY A 113 1.82 1.97 -5.14
C GLY A 113 1.26 3.27 -5.71
N GLN A 114 0.02 3.19 -6.20
CA GLN A 114 -0.62 4.26 -7.00
C GLN A 114 -1.91 4.74 -6.31
N PRO A 115 -1.84 5.36 -5.11
CA PRO A 115 -3.02 5.80 -4.36
C PRO A 115 -3.78 6.92 -5.10
N ASP A 116 -5.10 6.99 -4.93
CA ASP A 116 -5.88 8.09 -5.48
C ASP A 116 -5.59 9.43 -4.78
N GLU A 117 -6.03 10.54 -5.37
CA GLU A 117 -5.75 11.86 -4.80
C GLU A 117 -6.39 12.07 -3.42
N ARG A 118 -7.48 11.35 -3.11
CA ARG A 118 -8.23 11.51 -1.86
C ARG A 118 -7.46 10.88 -0.71
N ARG A 119 -6.85 9.71 -0.94
CA ARG A 119 -5.95 9.04 0.02
C ARG A 119 -4.73 9.89 0.31
N ILE A 120 -4.09 10.45 -0.72
CA ILE A 120 -2.92 11.34 -0.55
C ILE A 120 -3.31 12.61 0.21
N ALA A 121 -4.44 13.26 -0.13
CA ALA A 121 -4.90 14.45 0.58
C ALA A 121 -5.23 14.16 2.05
N LYS A 122 -5.83 13.00 2.34
CA LYS A 122 -6.10 12.55 3.71
C LYS A 122 -4.82 12.31 4.50
N ALA A 123 -3.82 11.65 3.90
CA ALA A 123 -2.51 11.45 4.51
C ALA A 123 -1.83 12.79 4.82
N SER A 124 -1.85 13.71 3.86
CA SER A 124 -1.26 15.05 3.96
C SER A 124 -1.84 15.86 5.11
N GLY A 125 -3.15 15.75 5.35
CA GLY A 125 -3.81 16.41 6.49
C GLY A 125 -3.60 15.74 7.85
N ARG A 126 -3.02 14.53 7.91
CA ARG A 126 -2.85 13.73 9.15
C ARG A 126 -1.41 13.59 9.60
N SER A 127 -0.45 14.02 8.79
CA SER A 127 0.98 13.80 9.00
C SER A 127 1.81 15.05 8.72
N ASN A 128 2.99 15.13 9.31
CA ASN A 128 3.93 16.21 9.01
C ASN A 128 4.53 16.04 7.60
N GLU A 129 4.80 14.80 7.19
CA GLU A 129 5.32 14.43 5.88
C GLU A 129 4.58 13.23 5.28
N VAL A 130 4.34 13.27 3.97
CA VAL A 130 3.84 12.16 3.18
C VAL A 130 4.83 11.79 2.09
N VAL A 131 5.16 10.52 2.00
CA VAL A 131 5.93 9.95 0.90
C VAL A 131 5.07 8.95 0.14
N VAL A 132 4.99 9.10 -1.17
CA VAL A 132 4.38 8.11 -2.06
C VAL A 132 5.46 7.51 -2.94
N ILE A 133 5.62 6.19 -2.88
CA ILE A 133 6.55 5.43 -3.72
C ILE A 133 5.74 4.62 -4.73
N ALA A 134 5.61 5.18 -5.93
CA ALA A 134 4.97 4.51 -7.06
C ALA A 134 5.92 3.52 -7.74
N TYR A 135 5.36 2.48 -8.34
CA TYR A 135 6.10 1.47 -9.09
C TYR A 135 5.21 0.82 -10.17
N GLY A 136 5.81 0.10 -11.13
CA GLY A 136 5.10 -0.50 -12.27
C GLY A 136 5.22 0.28 -13.58
N GLY A 137 6.33 1.02 -13.75
CA GLY A 137 6.71 1.69 -15.00
C GLY A 137 5.61 2.57 -15.58
N ARG A 138 5.21 2.27 -16.83
CA ARG A 138 4.18 3.02 -17.57
C ARG A 138 2.87 3.23 -16.81
N THR A 139 2.47 2.29 -15.95
CA THR A 139 1.24 2.45 -15.16
C THR A 139 1.37 3.58 -14.14
N SER A 140 2.53 3.72 -13.49
CA SER A 140 2.84 4.83 -12.58
C SER A 140 2.90 6.17 -13.30
N GLU A 141 3.43 6.22 -14.52
CA GLU A 141 3.42 7.44 -15.32
C GLU A 141 1.99 7.91 -15.60
N ILE A 142 1.12 7.01 -16.06
CA ILE A 142 -0.29 7.32 -16.37
C ILE A 142 -1.02 7.78 -15.10
N TRP A 143 -0.84 7.06 -13.99
CA TRP A 143 -1.38 7.44 -12.69
C TRP A 143 -0.97 8.86 -12.30
N TRP A 144 0.33 9.16 -12.39
CA TRP A 144 0.85 10.46 -12.00
C TRP A 144 0.25 11.59 -12.86
N GLN A 145 0.17 11.41 -14.18
CA GLN A 145 -0.46 12.41 -15.06
C GLN A 145 -1.91 12.69 -14.68
N GLY A 146 -2.65 11.68 -14.21
CA GLY A 146 -4.03 11.81 -13.78
C GLY A 146 -4.22 12.63 -12.49
N ILE A 147 -3.25 12.61 -11.58
CA ILE A 147 -3.40 13.21 -10.24
C ILE A 147 -2.50 14.41 -9.97
N ARG A 148 -1.43 14.64 -10.75
CA ARG A 148 -0.35 15.61 -10.47
C ARG A 148 -0.88 17.00 -10.08
N ASN A 149 -1.85 17.54 -10.83
CA ASN A 149 -2.37 18.89 -10.61
C ASN A 149 -3.07 19.03 -9.25
N LYS A 150 -3.65 17.95 -8.72
CA LYS A 150 -4.34 17.93 -7.42
C LYS A 150 -3.39 17.71 -6.26
N VAL A 151 -2.30 16.97 -6.50
CA VAL A 151 -1.26 16.67 -5.51
C VAL A 151 -0.24 17.81 -5.38
N ASP A 152 -0.01 18.58 -6.44
CA ASP A 152 1.08 19.56 -6.46
C ASP A 152 0.91 20.68 -5.42
N ARG A 153 -0.34 21.03 -5.08
CA ARG A 153 -0.69 21.98 -4.02
C ARG A 153 -0.39 21.49 -2.59
N LEU A 154 -0.17 20.19 -2.40
CA LEU A 154 0.11 19.59 -1.09
C LEU A 154 1.59 19.77 -0.78
N ARG A 155 1.90 20.64 0.19
CA ARG A 155 3.27 21.12 0.44
C ARG A 155 4.17 20.09 1.10
N ASN A 156 3.58 19.16 1.86
CA ASN A 156 4.27 18.12 2.61
C ASN A 156 4.24 16.75 1.90
N VAL A 157 3.94 16.72 0.60
CA VAL A 157 3.90 15.48 -0.17
C VAL A 157 5.10 15.40 -1.09
N THR A 158 5.84 14.31 -0.94
CA THR A 158 6.90 13.86 -1.84
C THR A 158 6.40 12.65 -2.63
N VAL A 159 6.65 12.62 -3.93
CA VAL A 159 6.27 11.49 -4.80
C VAL A 159 7.49 11.00 -5.56
N TRP A 160 7.80 9.72 -5.39
CA TRP A 160 8.81 8.99 -6.13
C TRP A 160 8.13 7.99 -7.06
N THR A 161 8.80 7.66 -8.15
CA THR A 161 8.54 6.44 -8.93
C THR A 161 9.79 5.61 -9.00
N LEU A 162 9.68 4.32 -8.74
CA LEU A 162 10.76 3.37 -9.00
C LEU A 162 10.93 3.17 -10.51
N GLY A 163 12.14 2.79 -10.91
CA GLY A 163 12.43 2.32 -12.26
C GLY A 163 11.54 1.13 -12.66
N GLU A 164 11.32 0.95 -13.96
CA GLU A 164 10.32 0.01 -14.51
C GLU A 164 10.43 -1.41 -13.95
N ASP A 165 11.65 -1.94 -13.84
CA ASP A 165 11.90 -3.32 -13.42
C ASP A 165 12.26 -3.46 -11.93
N VAL A 166 12.44 -2.36 -11.20
CA VAL A 166 12.93 -2.37 -9.81
C VAL A 166 11.95 -3.13 -8.90
N GLY A 167 10.64 -2.86 -9.00
CA GLY A 167 9.64 -3.57 -8.20
C GLY A 167 9.64 -5.08 -8.46
N ALA A 168 9.67 -5.47 -9.73
CA ALA A 168 9.72 -6.88 -10.12
C ALA A 168 11.02 -7.57 -9.67
N ALA A 169 12.15 -6.89 -9.74
CA ALA A 169 13.45 -7.40 -9.27
C ALA A 169 13.45 -7.58 -7.75
N LEU A 170 12.97 -6.58 -6.99
CA LEU A 170 12.82 -6.68 -5.53
C LEU A 170 11.91 -7.84 -5.14
N GLY A 171 10.80 -8.05 -5.87
CA GLY A 171 9.87 -9.15 -5.62
C GLY A 171 10.51 -10.54 -5.73
N LYS A 172 11.59 -10.70 -6.50
CA LYS A 172 12.32 -11.98 -6.63
C LYS A 172 13.17 -12.31 -5.39
N LEU A 173 13.45 -11.35 -4.52
CA LEU A 173 14.14 -11.57 -3.24
C LEU A 173 13.20 -12.10 -2.14
N ALA A 174 11.90 -12.19 -2.41
CA ALA A 174 10.91 -12.55 -1.42
C ALA A 174 11.00 -14.03 -1.01
N GLU A 175 11.26 -14.27 0.26
CA GLU A 175 11.20 -15.58 0.90
C GLU A 175 10.43 -15.53 2.21
N ARG A 176 9.89 -16.67 2.69
CA ARG A 176 9.12 -16.69 3.95
C ARG A 176 9.91 -16.14 5.13
N THR A 177 11.21 -16.39 5.15
CA THR A 177 12.19 -15.83 6.09
C THR A 177 13.38 -15.34 5.28
N MET A 178 13.67 -14.05 5.33
CA MET A 178 14.70 -13.41 4.53
C MET A 178 15.84 -12.88 5.41
N ARG A 179 17.05 -12.89 4.86
CA ARG A 179 18.18 -12.11 5.35
C ARG A 179 18.57 -11.13 4.27
N LEU A 180 18.38 -9.85 4.55
CA LEU A 180 18.52 -8.78 3.58
C LEU A 180 19.59 -7.79 4.04
N GLN A 181 20.33 -7.26 3.09
CA GLN A 181 21.23 -6.15 3.29
C GLN A 181 20.82 -5.01 2.37
N CYS A 182 20.62 -3.83 2.95
CA CYS A 182 20.45 -2.59 2.22
C CYS A 182 21.69 -1.71 2.41
N THR A 183 22.26 -1.25 1.30
CA THR A 183 23.35 -0.27 1.30
C THR A 183 22.87 0.98 0.60
N VAL A 184 23.10 2.15 1.19
CA VAL A 184 22.83 3.46 0.58
C VAL A 184 24.12 4.26 0.57
N GLN A 185 24.51 4.76 -0.60
CA GLN A 185 25.73 5.54 -0.78
C GLN A 185 25.63 6.41 -2.04
N ASP A 186 26.06 7.67 -1.92
CA ASP A 186 26.17 8.63 -3.02
C ASP A 186 24.83 8.83 -3.76
N GLY A 187 23.72 8.81 -3.03
CA GLY A 187 22.36 8.96 -3.55
C GLY A 187 21.81 7.72 -4.26
N ALA A 188 22.52 6.59 -4.23
CA ALA A 188 22.09 5.32 -4.76
C ALA A 188 21.84 4.31 -3.64
N ALA A 189 20.94 3.35 -3.89
CA ALA A 189 20.65 2.29 -2.93
C ALA A 189 20.60 0.92 -3.60
N TRP A 190 20.97 -0.11 -2.86
CA TRP A 190 20.87 -1.51 -3.27
C TRP A 190 20.23 -2.33 -2.16
N LEU A 191 19.42 -3.31 -2.53
CA LEU A 191 18.88 -4.31 -1.60
C LEU A 191 19.22 -5.70 -2.14
N GLY A 192 19.90 -6.52 -1.34
CA GLY A 192 20.29 -7.88 -1.71
C GLY A 192 20.05 -8.87 -0.58
N SER A 193 20.26 -10.14 -0.89
CA SER A 193 20.36 -11.24 0.07
C SER A 193 21.72 -11.94 -0.09
N ALA A 194 22.00 -12.95 0.72
CA ALA A 194 23.22 -13.74 0.57
C ALA A 194 23.23 -14.60 -0.71
N ASP A 195 22.05 -14.95 -1.22
CA ASP A 195 21.87 -15.95 -2.28
C ASP A 195 21.47 -15.34 -3.64
N ALA A 196 21.33 -14.00 -3.71
CA ALA A 196 20.94 -13.29 -4.93
C ALA A 196 21.75 -12.00 -5.10
N ASP A 197 21.97 -11.62 -6.36
CA ASP A 197 22.64 -10.36 -6.70
C ASP A 197 21.86 -9.16 -6.12
N PRO A 198 22.55 -8.15 -5.55
CA PRO A 198 21.89 -6.95 -5.06
C PRO A 198 21.10 -6.24 -6.15
N VAL A 199 19.85 -5.93 -5.87
CA VAL A 199 18.96 -5.16 -6.75
C VAL A 199 19.26 -3.67 -6.55
N PRO A 200 19.73 -2.96 -7.59
CA PRO A 200 19.79 -1.50 -7.54
C PRO A 200 18.38 -0.92 -7.45
N ILE A 201 18.16 -0.03 -6.49
CA ILE A 201 16.91 0.68 -6.32
C ILE A 201 17.08 2.03 -7.00
N GLU A 202 16.67 2.10 -8.26
CA GLU A 202 16.63 3.37 -8.99
C GLU A 202 15.25 4.02 -8.84
N TRP A 203 15.22 5.31 -8.57
CA TRP A 203 13.98 6.09 -8.50
C TRP A 203 14.11 7.45 -9.16
N THR A 204 12.97 8.02 -9.52
CA THR A 204 12.83 9.41 -9.98
C THR A 204 11.90 10.16 -9.06
N VAL A 205 12.29 11.38 -8.67
CA VAL A 205 11.42 12.28 -7.89
C VAL A 205 10.44 12.97 -8.85
N LEU A 206 9.16 12.58 -8.76
CA LEU A 206 8.07 13.18 -9.54
C LEU A 206 7.55 14.47 -8.90
N LYS A 207 7.62 14.55 -7.58
CA LYS A 207 7.33 15.75 -6.78
C LYS A 207 8.26 15.79 -5.57
N ALA A 208 9.01 16.88 -5.45
CA ALA A 208 9.75 17.21 -4.23
C ALA A 208 8.83 17.92 -3.22
N PRO A 209 9.13 17.86 -1.90
CA PRO A 209 8.40 18.65 -0.92
C PRO A 209 8.66 20.14 -1.18
N ALA A 210 7.70 20.99 -0.83
CA ALA A 210 7.78 22.43 -1.15
C ALA A 210 8.92 23.17 -0.41
N ASN A 211 9.52 22.54 0.59
CA ASN A 211 10.55 23.11 1.46
C ASN A 211 11.92 22.41 1.31
N ALA A 212 12.15 21.64 0.23
CA ALA A 212 13.47 21.05 -0.07
C ALA A 212 14.49 22.10 -0.50
#